data_AF-A0A1H9GD48-F1
#
_entry.id   AF-A0A1H9GD48-F1
#
_cell.length_a   1.000
_cell.length_b   1.000
_cell.length_c   1.000
_cell.angle_alpha   90.00
_cell.angle_beta   90.00
_cell.angle_gamma   90.00
#
_symmetry.space_group_name_H-M   'P 1'
#
loop_
_entity.id
_entity.type
_entity.pdbx_description
1 polymer ?
#
loop_
_entity_poly.entity_id
_entity_poly.type
_entity_poly.pdbx_seq_one_letter_code
_entity_poly.pdbx_strand_id
1 'polypeptide(L)'
;MDMPSPCPNCGNIVEFHDMVNHPNEFRTLVCEECHDQIQEENNRGDMVDKFGNRITWKADPDDGLIESSVNSEEIATWCYEDEAEATFLSFMEIWNKAQERAQVAHESI
;
A
#
# COMPACT_ATOMS: atom_id res chain seq x y z
N MET A 1 -13.14 0.44 -37.71
CA MET A 1 -12.55 1.52 -36.91
C MET A 1 -13.04 1.26 -35.50
N ASP A 2 -12.15 0.84 -34.60
CA ASP A 2 -12.49 0.76 -33.19
C ASP A 2 -12.83 2.17 -32.69
N MET A 3 -13.96 2.28 -32.01
CA MET A 3 -14.47 3.56 -31.56
C MET A 3 -13.84 3.86 -30.20
N PRO A 4 -13.06 4.95 -30.07
CA PRO A 4 -12.43 5.27 -28.79
C PRO A 4 -13.50 5.55 -27.74
N SER A 5 -13.25 5.09 -26.53
CA SER A 5 -14.21 5.05 -25.42
C SER A 5 -13.68 5.85 -24.24
N PRO A 6 -14.53 6.57 -23.49
CA PRO A 6 -14.10 7.30 -22.32
C PRO A 6 -13.79 6.35 -21.17
N CYS A 7 -12.64 6.53 -20.51
CA CYS A 7 -12.31 5.86 -19.27
C CYS A 7 -13.31 6.26 -18.16
N PRO A 8 -13.96 5.32 -17.45
CA PRO A 8 -14.94 5.63 -16.42
C PRO A 8 -14.32 6.28 -15.17
N ASN A 9 -13.01 6.15 -14.94
CA ASN A 9 -12.34 6.74 -13.79
C ASN A 9 -11.94 8.22 -14.02
N CYS A 10 -11.27 8.51 -15.14
CA CYS A 10 -10.76 9.86 -15.42
C CYS A 10 -11.50 10.62 -16.52
N GLY A 11 -12.35 9.96 -17.32
CA GLY A 11 -13.09 10.56 -18.43
C GLY A 11 -12.27 10.74 -19.72
N ASN A 12 -10.98 10.40 -19.73
CA ASN A 12 -10.14 10.51 -20.93
C ASN A 12 -10.62 9.54 -22.03
N ILE A 13 -10.64 10.04 -23.26
CA ILE A 13 -10.98 9.23 -24.45
C ILE A 13 -9.75 8.42 -24.84
N VAL A 14 -9.83 7.10 -24.72
CA VAL A 14 -8.75 6.16 -25.04
C VAL A 14 -9.25 5.11 -26.04
N GLU A 15 -8.35 4.42 -26.73
CA GLU A 15 -8.77 3.32 -27.60
C GLU A 15 -9.24 2.14 -26.74
N PHE A 16 -10.25 1.39 -27.20
CA PHE A 16 -10.83 0.32 -26.39
C PHE A 16 -9.82 -0.78 -26.01
N HIS A 17 -8.77 -0.98 -26.82
CA HIS A 17 -7.71 -1.94 -26.55
C HIS A 17 -6.69 -1.46 -25.51
N ASP A 18 -6.68 -0.15 -25.19
CA ASP A 18 -5.86 0.45 -24.13
C ASP A 18 -6.62 0.47 -22.78
N MET A 19 -7.78 -0.19 -22.72
CA MET A 19 -8.53 -0.36 -21.49
C MET A 19 -8.20 -1.70 -20.84
N VAL A 20 -7.84 -1.65 -19.56
CA VAL A 20 -7.45 -2.79 -18.72
C VAL A 20 -8.43 -2.97 -17.56
N ASN A 21 -8.43 -4.15 -16.93
CA ASN A 21 -9.32 -4.43 -15.79
C ASN A 21 -8.95 -3.55 -14.59
N HIS A 22 -9.95 -2.99 -13.91
CA HIS A 22 -9.73 -2.24 -12.68
C HIS A 22 -9.13 -3.15 -11.59
N PRO A 23 -8.04 -2.76 -10.89
CA PRO A 23 -7.33 -3.62 -9.94
C PRO A 23 -8.23 -4.19 -8.83
N ASN A 24 -9.20 -3.38 -8.37
CA ASN A 24 -10.11 -3.74 -7.29
C ASN A 24 -11.54 -4.11 -7.75
N GLU A 25 -11.88 -3.92 -9.04
CA GLU A 25 -13.25 -4.08 -9.54
C GLU A 25 -13.29 -4.91 -10.82
N PHE A 26 -13.54 -6.22 -10.69
CA PHE A 26 -13.47 -7.18 -11.79
C PHE A 26 -14.42 -6.90 -12.98
N ARG A 27 -15.42 -6.03 -12.84
CA ARG A 27 -16.40 -5.70 -13.89
C ARG A 27 -16.15 -4.35 -14.56
N THR A 28 -15.14 -3.62 -14.11
CA THR A 28 -14.86 -2.26 -14.54
C THR A 28 -13.57 -2.26 -15.35
N LEU A 29 -13.61 -1.64 -16.53
CA LEU A 29 -12.41 -1.39 -17.33
C LEU A 29 -12.00 0.07 -17.17
N VAL A 30 -10.71 0.32 -16.99
CA VAL A 30 -10.11 1.66 -16.88
C VAL A 30 -8.95 1.79 -17.87
N CYS A 31 -8.54 3.01 -18.20
CA CYS A 31 -7.31 3.19 -18.98
C CYS A 31 -6.07 2.76 -18.18
N GLU A 32 -4.99 2.41 -18.89
CA GLU A 32 -3.70 2.02 -18.29
C GLU A 32 -3.21 3.01 -17.23
N GLU A 33 -3.25 4.33 -17.52
CA GLU A 33 -2.83 5.35 -16.54
C GLU A 33 -3.61 5.28 -15.22
N CYS A 34 -4.93 5.04 -15.28
CA CYS A 34 -5.75 4.90 -14.08
C CYS A 34 -5.46 3.60 -13.35
N HIS A 35 -5.25 2.51 -14.09
CA HIS A 35 -4.86 1.23 -13.52
C HIS A 35 -3.57 1.34 -12.72
N ASP A 36 -2.54 1.95 -13.30
CA ASP A 36 -1.22 2.10 -12.67
C ASP A 36 -1.30 2.98 -11.42
N GLN A 37 -2.07 4.07 -11.50
CA GLN A 37 -2.28 4.93 -10.34
C GLN A 37 -2.98 4.19 -9.19
N ILE A 38 -4.02 3.41 -9.48
CA ILE A 38 -4.74 2.63 -8.46
C ILE A 38 -3.83 1.55 -7.87
N GLN A 39 -3.02 0.88 -8.68
CA GLN A 39 -2.04 -0.07 -8.17
C GLN A 39 -1.00 0.61 -7.27
N GLU A 40 -0.47 1.77 -7.67
CA GLU A 40 0.47 2.52 -6.84
C GLU A 40 -0.15 2.93 -5.49
N GLU A 41 -1.42 3.35 -5.49
CA GLU A 41 -2.16 3.68 -4.28
C GLU A 41 -2.42 2.46 -3.39
N ASN A 42 -2.78 1.31 -3.98
CA ASN A 42 -2.96 0.06 -3.26
C ASN A 42 -1.66 -0.46 -2.63
N ASN A 43 -0.52 -0.17 -3.26
CA ASN A 43 0.80 -0.65 -2.85
C ASN A 43 1.50 0.28 -1.85
N ARG A 44 0.78 1.19 -1.21
CA ARG A 44 1.35 2.03 -0.15
C ARG A 44 0.31 2.40 0.89
N GLY A 45 0.76 2.73 2.09
CA GLY A 45 -0.13 3.23 3.12
C GLY A 45 0.62 3.87 4.27
N ASP A 46 -0.14 4.55 5.13
CA ASP A 46 0.38 5.11 6.37
C ASP A 46 -0.63 5.02 7.51
N MET A 47 -0.10 4.99 8.73
CA MET A 47 -0.89 5.09 9.94
C MET A 47 -0.11 5.84 11.03
N VAL A 48 -0.85 6.40 11.99
CA VAL A 48 -0.28 7.09 13.14
C VAL A 48 -0.58 6.26 14.39
N ASP A 49 0.46 5.93 15.15
CA ASP A 49 0.31 5.22 16.41
C ASP A 49 -0.24 6.13 17.53
N LYS A 50 -0.56 5.54 18.68
CA LYS A 50 -1.08 6.26 19.86
C LYS A 50 -0.10 7.27 20.48
N PHE A 51 1.16 7.27 20.05
CA PHE A 51 2.22 8.16 20.51
C PHE A 51 2.59 9.23 19.47
N GLY A 52 1.89 9.26 18.33
CA GLY A 52 2.11 10.24 17.28
C GLY A 52 3.21 9.86 16.30
N ASN A 53 3.74 8.63 16.33
CA ASN A 53 4.69 8.17 15.32
C ASN A 53 3.95 7.82 14.03
N ARG A 54 4.46 8.29 12.91
CA ARG A 54 3.93 7.97 11.58
C ARG A 54 4.65 6.77 11.02
N ILE A 55 3.92 5.69 10.76
CA ILE A 55 4.42 4.46 10.18
C ILE A 55 3.93 4.44 8.74
N THR A 56 4.84 4.28 7.78
CA THR A 56 4.51 4.18 6.37
C THR A 56 4.99 2.85 5.82
N TRP A 57 4.30 2.34 4.81
CA TRP A 57 4.75 1.18 4.07
C TRP A 57 4.58 1.38 2.57
N LYS A 58 5.43 0.72 1.78
CA LYS A 58 5.37 0.69 0.33
C LYS A 58 5.71 -0.71 -0.14
N ALA A 59 4.84 -1.32 -0.93
CA ALA A 59 5.08 -2.55 -1.64
C ALA A 59 5.64 -2.27 -3.04
N ASP A 60 6.66 -3.02 -3.43
CA ASP A 60 7.15 -3.10 -4.80
C ASP A 60 6.71 -4.45 -5.40
N PRO A 61 5.74 -4.46 -6.33
CA PRO A 61 5.25 -5.69 -6.95
C PRO A 61 6.29 -6.39 -7.83
N ASP A 62 7.25 -5.66 -8.38
CA ASP A 62 8.25 -6.21 -9.30
C ASP A 62 9.27 -7.06 -8.53
N ASP A 63 9.66 -6.57 -7.36
CA ASP A 63 10.61 -7.26 -6.49
C ASP A 63 9.92 -8.13 -5.41
N GLY A 64 8.58 -8.01 -5.27
CA GLY A 64 7.80 -8.68 -4.22
C GLY A 64 8.17 -8.20 -2.82
N LEU A 65 8.59 -6.93 -2.70
CA LEU A 65 9.16 -6.36 -1.49
C LEU A 65 8.18 -5.44 -0.78
N ILE A 66 8.27 -5.36 0.54
CA ILE A 66 7.54 -4.36 1.34
C ILE A 66 8.55 -3.61 2.19
N GLU A 67 8.65 -2.32 1.95
CA GLU A 67 9.45 -1.39 2.72
C GLU A 67 8.58 -0.74 3.79
N SER A 68 9.12 -0.61 5.00
CA SER A 68 8.44 0.06 6.12
C SER A 68 9.36 1.11 6.75
N SER A 69 8.78 2.26 7.10
CA SER A 69 9.50 3.39 7.72
C SER A 69 8.72 3.95 8.90
N VAL A 70 9.44 4.56 9.85
CA VAL A 70 8.86 5.26 10.99
C VAL A 70 9.39 6.68 11.02
N ASN A 71 8.52 7.69 11.04
CA ASN A 71 8.90 9.11 11.07
C ASN A 71 9.89 9.50 9.95
N SER A 72 9.76 8.89 8.77
CA SER A 72 10.68 9.06 7.63
C SER A 72 12.11 8.53 7.85
N GLU A 73 12.33 7.76 8.92
CA GLU A 73 13.53 6.94 9.08
C GLU A 73 13.23 5.51 8.63
N GLU A 74 14.06 5.02 7.71
CA GLU A 74 13.98 3.67 7.17
C GLU A 74 14.52 2.68 8.20
N ILE A 75 13.64 1.83 8.74
CA ILE A 75 14.03 0.74 9.66
C ILE A 75 13.95 -0.63 8.95
N ALA A 76 13.46 -0.65 7.70
CA ALA A 76 13.28 -1.75 6.75
C ALA A 76 13.44 -3.18 7.29
N THR A 77 12.30 -3.88 7.44
CA THR A 77 12.25 -5.34 7.44
C THR A 77 11.69 -5.83 6.11
N TRP A 78 12.39 -6.80 5.52
CA TRP A 78 12.12 -7.41 4.22
C TRP A 78 11.10 -8.54 4.39
N CYS A 79 10.12 -8.64 3.51
CA CYS A 79 9.26 -9.80 3.43
C CYS A 79 8.96 -10.12 1.97
N TYR A 80 9.07 -11.40 1.64
CA TYR A 80 8.71 -11.99 0.35
C TYR A 80 7.50 -12.89 0.63
N GLU A 81 6.29 -12.33 0.75
CA GLU A 81 5.07 -13.15 0.76
C GLU A 81 3.91 -12.43 0.06
N ASP A 82 3.08 -13.23 -0.63
CA ASP A 82 1.96 -12.85 -1.50
C ASP A 82 0.83 -12.04 -0.81
N GLU A 83 0.94 -11.77 0.50
CA GLU A 83 -0.07 -11.08 1.32
C GLU A 83 0.55 -9.92 2.12
N ALA A 84 0.85 -8.82 1.43
CA ALA A 84 1.54 -7.66 2.00
C ALA A 84 0.85 -7.03 3.21
N GLU A 85 -0.49 -7.00 3.20
CA GLU A 85 -1.29 -6.48 4.31
C GLU A 85 -1.14 -7.33 5.58
N ALA A 86 -1.13 -8.66 5.46
CA ALA A 86 -1.00 -9.57 6.60
C ALA A 86 0.37 -9.44 7.30
N THR A 87 1.42 -9.28 6.49
CA THR A 87 2.78 -9.01 6.97
C THR A 87 2.87 -7.68 7.68
N PHE A 88 2.29 -6.61 7.10
CA PHE A 88 2.26 -5.30 7.74
C PHE A 88 1.51 -5.31 9.08
N LEU A 89 0.35 -5.98 9.13
CA LEU A 89 -0.43 -6.13 10.37
C LEU A 89 0.37 -6.88 11.45
N SER A 90 1.11 -7.93 11.08
CA SER A 90 1.96 -8.69 12.00
C SER A 90 3.12 -7.84 12.55
N PHE A 91 3.75 -7.03 11.69
CA PHE A 91 4.77 -6.05 12.12
C PHE A 91 4.19 -5.06 13.12
N MET A 92 3.02 -4.50 12.84
CA MET A 92 2.32 -3.59 13.74
C MET A 92 1.98 -4.22 15.09
N GLU A 93 1.60 -5.50 15.12
CA GLU A 93 1.36 -6.23 16.36
C GLU A 93 2.63 -6.37 17.21
N ILE A 94 3.77 -6.67 16.58
CA ILE A 94 5.08 -6.75 17.25
C ILE A 94 5.50 -5.38 17.78
N TRP A 95 5.36 -4.33 16.97
CA TRP A 95 5.69 -2.96 17.34
C TRP A 95 4.90 -2.49 18.55
N ASN A 96 3.58 -2.67 18.53
CA ASN A 96 2.71 -2.31 19.65
C ASN A 96 3.08 -3.06 20.94
N LYS A 97 3.36 -4.37 20.84
CA LYS A 97 3.83 -5.18 21.99
C LYS A 97 5.18 -4.71 22.52
N ALA A 98 6.10 -4.28 21.66
CA ALA A 98 7.41 -3.77 22.05
C ALA A 98 7.27 -2.42 22.79
N GLN A 99 6.44 -1.51 22.29
CA GLN A 99 6.17 -0.22 22.93
C GLN A 99 5.50 -0.40 24.30
N GLU A 100 4.51 -1.29 24.44
CA GLU A 100 3.85 -1.57 25.72
C GLU A 100 4.85 -2.09 26.77
N ARG A 101 5.80 -2.96 26.37
CA ARG A 101 6.84 -3.45 27.28
C ARG A 101 7.86 -2.38 27.66
N ALA A 102 8.22 -1.49 26.74
CA ALA A 102 9.10 -0.36 27.04
C ALA A 102 8.45 0.62 28.06
N GLN A 103 7.13 0.79 27.98
CA GLN A 103 6.37 1.64 28.90
C GLN A 103 6.36 1.08 30.34
N VAL A 104 6.16 -0.24 30.49
CA VAL A 104 6.24 -0.92 31.81
C VAL A 104 7.63 -0.77 32.45
N ALA A 105 8.70 -0.77 31.64
CA ALA A 105 10.06 -0.58 32.13
C ALA A 105 10.33 0.86 32.62
N HIS A 106 9.66 1.85 32.02
CA HIS A 106 9.86 3.27 32.34
C HIS A 106 9.04 3.74 33.55
N GLU A 107 7.94 3.06 33.89
CA GLU A 107 7.13 3.31 35.09
C GLU A 107 7.63 2.56 36.34
N SER A 108 8.64 1.69 36.17
CA SER A 108 9.22 0.88 37.26
C SER A 108 10.52 1.46 37.86
N ILE A 109 10.84 2.72 37.56
CA ILE A 109 12.01 3.46 38.10
C ILE A 109 11.53 4.65 38.94
#